data_AF-A0A6G3WK20-F1
#
_entry.id   AF-A0A6G3WK20-F1
#
_cell.length_a   1.000
_cell.length_b   1.000
_cell.length_c   1.000
_cell.angle_alpha   90.00
_cell.angle_beta   90.00
_cell.angle_gamma   90.00
#
_symmetry.space_group_name_H-M   'P 1'
#
loop_
_entity.id
_entity.type
_entity.pdbx_description
1 polymer ?
#
loop_
_entity_poly.entity_id
_entity_poly.type
_entity_poly.pdbx_seq_one_letter_code
_entity_poly.pdbx_strand_id
1 'polypeptide(L)' 'AANSPSSFDFAACSGARTGDVTGGQLGKLNASTDLVTISIGGNDAGFADVMTTCVLQSEATCLNRIATAR' A
#
# COMPACT_ATOMS: atom_id res chain seq x y z
N ALA A 1 22.25 -10.07 9.41
CA ALA A 1 21.31 -9.33 8.54
C ALA A 1 22.12 -8.61 7.47
N ALA A 2 21.59 -8.40 6.25
CA ALA A 2 22.31 -7.68 5.20
C ALA A 2 22.54 -6.19 5.54
N ASN A 3 21.78 -5.65 6.50
CA ASN A 3 21.90 -4.29 7.01
C ASN A 3 21.73 -4.28 8.54
N SER A 4 22.29 -3.27 9.20
CA SER A 4 22.25 -3.08 10.66
C SER A 4 22.08 -1.60 11.01
N PRO A 5 20.85 -1.04 10.96
CA PRO A 5 20.61 0.35 11.30
C PRO A 5 20.71 0.60 12.82
N SER A 6 20.95 1.85 13.23
CA SER A 6 20.98 2.26 14.63
C SER A 6 19.62 2.16 15.33
N SER A 7 18.54 2.27 14.57
CA SER A 7 17.16 2.08 15.01
C SER A 7 16.30 1.58 13.83
N PHE A 8 15.20 0.89 14.12
CA PHE A 8 14.28 0.40 13.10
C PHE A 8 12.84 0.41 13.62
N ASP A 9 11.98 1.17 12.95
CA ASP A 9 10.54 1.20 13.17
C ASP A 9 9.82 0.64 11.93
N PHE A 10 8.92 -0.33 12.14
CA PHE A 10 8.14 -0.93 11.05
C PHE A 10 6.65 -0.65 11.23
N ALA A 11 6.16 0.36 10.53
CA ALA A 11 4.77 0.81 10.59
C ALA A 11 3.91 0.37 9.38
N ALA A 12 4.49 -0.39 8.43
CA ALA A 12 3.75 -0.87 7.28
C ALA A 12 2.60 -1.79 7.72
N CYS A 13 1.44 -1.64 7.06
CA CYS A 13 0.24 -2.39 7.38
C CYS A 13 -0.39 -2.94 6.10
N SER A 14 -0.81 -4.21 6.12
CA SER A 14 -1.52 -4.83 5.00
C SER A 14 -2.84 -4.11 4.72
N GLY A 15 -3.14 -3.88 3.45
CA GLY A 15 -4.37 -3.17 3.05
C GLY A 15 -4.34 -1.66 3.27
N ALA A 16 -3.25 -1.08 3.80
CA ALA A 16 -3.15 0.35 4.03
C ALA A 16 -3.34 1.15 2.74
N ARG A 17 -4.07 2.26 2.87
CA ARG A 17 -4.27 3.31 1.88
C ARG A 17 -3.43 4.54 2.25
N THR A 18 -3.29 5.48 1.31
CA THR A 18 -2.57 6.75 1.55
C THR A 18 -3.11 7.51 2.77
N GLY A 19 -4.43 7.45 2.99
CA GLY A 19 -5.08 8.02 4.18
C GLY A 19 -4.56 7.41 5.49
N ASP A 20 -4.38 6.10 5.55
CA ASP A 20 -3.89 5.40 6.76
C ASP A 20 -2.43 5.78 7.08
N VAL A 21 -1.63 6.04 6.05
CA VAL A 21 -0.26 6.55 6.23
C VAL A 21 -0.32 7.87 6.97
N THR A 22 -1.01 8.86 6.40
CA THR A 22 -1.11 10.21 7.00
C THR A 22 -1.86 10.23 8.35
N GLY A 23 -2.78 9.29 8.56
CA GLY A 23 -3.62 9.21 9.75
C GLY A 23 -3.01 8.42 10.91
N GLY A 24 -2.01 7.56 10.68
CA GLY A 24 -1.52 6.67 11.74
C GLY A 24 -0.14 6.06 11.61
N GLN A 25 0.54 6.13 10.45
CA GLN A 25 1.83 5.44 10.28
C GLN A 25 3.06 6.37 10.41
N LEU A 26 2.87 7.70 10.41
CA LEU A 26 3.97 8.66 10.44
C LEU A 26 4.50 8.97 11.85
N GLY A 27 3.91 8.43 12.92
CA GLY A 27 4.18 8.85 14.31
C GLY A 27 5.61 8.64 14.82
N LYS A 28 6.41 7.81 14.15
CA LYS A 28 7.83 7.56 14.49
C LYS A 28 8.80 8.46 13.73
N LEU A 29 8.34 9.13 12.67
CA LEU A 29 9.18 10.01 11.87
C LEU A 29 9.53 11.26 12.66
N ASN A 30 10.81 11.61 12.63
CA ASN A 30 11.33 12.79 13.30
C ASN A 30 12.60 13.30 12.56
N ALA A 31 13.20 14.36 13.08
CA ALA A 31 14.35 15.01 12.44
C ALA A 31 15.62 14.13 12.35
N SER A 32 15.73 13.05 13.13
CA SER A 32 16.84 12.09 13.06
C SER A 32 16.53 10.85 12.23
N THR A 33 15.41 10.80 11.49
CA THR A 33 15.12 9.69 10.57
C THR A 33 15.97 9.82 9.31
N ASP A 34 16.90 8.87 9.11
CA ASP A 34 17.83 8.89 7.97
C ASP A 34 17.26 8.29 6.68
N LEU A 35 16.35 7.31 6.79
CA LEU A 35 15.80 6.58 5.65
C LEU A 35 14.34 6.20 5.90
N VAL A 36 13.51 6.41 4.88
CA VAL A 36 12.13 5.92 4.80
C VAL A 36 11.96 5.15 3.50
N THR A 37 11.35 3.97 3.58
CA THR A 37 10.90 3.22 2.41
C THR A 37 9.39 3.09 2.47
N ILE A 38 8.73 3.19 1.32
CA ILE A 38 7.27 3.15 1.25
C ILE A 38 6.81 2.52 -0.06
N SER A 39 5.83 1.63 0.05
CA SER A 39 4.96 1.19 -1.05
C SER A 39 3.52 1.45 -0.62
N ILE A 40 2.80 2.30 -1.35
CA ILE A 40 1.43 2.69 -1.04
C ILE A 40 0.69 3.08 -2.33
N GLY A 41 -0.64 3.14 -2.30
CA GLY A 41 -1.47 3.57 -3.44
C GLY A 41 -2.20 2.42 -4.12
N GLY A 42 -1.68 1.19 -4.10
CA GLY A 42 -2.34 0.05 -4.76
C GLY A 42 -3.73 -0.27 -4.19
N ASN A 43 -3.91 -0.11 -2.87
CA ASN A 43 -5.20 -0.29 -2.22
C ASN A 43 -6.16 0.89 -2.47
N ASP A 44 -5.62 2.10 -2.64
CA ASP A 44 -6.36 3.29 -3.05
C ASP A 44 -6.89 3.13 -4.49
N ALA A 45 -6.06 2.58 -5.37
CA ALA A 45 -6.38 2.25 -6.76
C ALA A 45 -7.43 1.14 -6.90
N GLY A 46 -7.68 0.38 -5.83
CA GLY A 46 -8.58 -0.77 -5.84
C GLY A 46 -7.97 -2.03 -6.49
N PHE A 47 -6.65 -2.14 -6.54
CA PHE A 47 -5.97 -3.23 -7.27
C PHE A 47 -6.34 -4.63 -6.75
N ALA A 48 -6.50 -4.79 -5.43
CA ALA A 48 -6.93 -6.07 -4.85
C ALA A 48 -8.33 -6.47 -5.35
N ASP A 49 -9.27 -5.53 -5.39
CA ASP A 49 -10.64 -5.74 -5.84
C ASP A 49 -10.71 -6.02 -7.35
N VAL A 50 -9.86 -5.36 -8.16
CA VAL A 50 -9.67 -5.68 -9.58
C VAL A 50 -9.22 -7.12 -9.74
N MET A 51 -8.17 -7.54 -9.04
CA MET A 51 -7.63 -8.89 -9.17
C MET A 51 -8.64 -9.96 -8.72
N THR A 52 -9.34 -9.75 -7.61
CA THR A 52 -10.42 -10.64 -7.17
C THR A 52 -11.52 -10.74 -8.21
N THR A 53 -11.94 -9.61 -8.80
CA THR A 53 -12.93 -9.59 -9.88
C THR A 53 -12.44 -10.39 -11.09
N CYS A 54 -11.20 -10.15 -11.54
CA CYS A 54 -10.65 -10.81 -12.72
C CYS A 54 -10.44 -12.31 -12.57
N VAL A 55 -10.18 -12.78 -11.34
CA VAL A 55 -10.02 -14.22 -11.07
C VAL A 55 -11.36 -14.94 -10.96
N LEU A 56 -12.40 -14.28 -10.43
CA LEU A 56 -13.67 -14.93 -10.07
C LEU A 56 -14.82 -14.67 -11.06
N GLN A 57 -14.69 -13.70 -11.95
CA GLN A 57 -15.76 -13.23 -12.85
C GLN A 57 -15.39 -13.41 -14.32
N SER A 58 -16.28 -13.00 -15.23
CA SER A 58 -16.03 -13.02 -16.67
C SER A 58 -14.95 -12.00 -17.08
N GLU A 59 -14.30 -12.24 -18.23
CA GLU A 59 -13.35 -11.30 -18.83
C GLU A 59 -13.97 -9.92 -19.08
N ALA A 60 -15.22 -9.86 -19.56
CA ALA A 60 -15.93 -8.60 -19.74
C ALA A 60 -16.11 -7.84 -18.42
N THR A 61 -16.43 -8.55 -17.34
CA THR A 61 -16.52 -7.96 -15.98
C THR A 61 -15.16 -7.47 -15.48
N CYS A 62 -14.09 -8.25 -15.71
CA CYS A 62 -12.72 -7.87 -15.38
C CYS A 62 -12.31 -6.58 -16.08
N LEU A 63 -12.47 -6.49 -17.41
CA LEU A 63 -12.12 -5.31 -18.21
C LEU A 63 -12.90 -4.07 -17.76
N ASN A 64 -14.20 -4.23 -17.49
CA ASN A 64 -15.02 -3.15 -16.92
C ASN A 64 -14.49 -2.70 -15.56
N ARG A 65 -14.04 -3.62 -14.70
CA ARG A 65 -13.54 -3.25 -13.38
C ARG A 65 -12.19 -2.54 -13.46
N ILE A 66 -11.27 -3.03 -14.29
CA ILE A 66 -10.00 -2.36 -14.60
C ILE A 66 -10.24 -0.90 -15.03
N ALA A 67 -11.24 -0.65 -15.90
CA ALA A 67 -11.56 0.69 -16.37
C ALA A 67 -12.07 1.66 -15.28
N THR A 68 -12.47 1.14 -14.11
CA THR A 68 -12.95 1.95 -12.97
C THR A 68 -11.93 2.09 -11.84
N ALA A 69 -10.82 1.35 -11.89
CA ALA A 69 -9.69 1.53 -10.99
C ALA A 69 -9.03 2.91 -11.22
N ARG A 70 -8.38 3.46 -10.20
CA ARG A 70 -7.83 4.83 -10.23
C ARG A 70 -6.34 4.87 -10.03
#